data_AF-A0A956S5X9-F1
#
_entry.id   AF-A0A956S5X9-F1
#
_cell.length_a   1.000
_cell.length_b   1.000
_cell.length_c   1.000
_cell.angle_alpha   90.00
_cell.angle_beta   90.00
_cell.angle_gamma   90.00
#
_symmetry.space_group_name_H-M   'P 1'
#
loop_
_entity.id
_entity.type
_entity.pdbx_description
1 polymer ?
#
loop_
_entity_poly.entity_id
_entity_poly.type
_entity_poly.pdbx_seq_one_letter_code
_entity_poly.pdbx_strand_id
1 'polypeptide(L)' 'MDTLKRILISAFLLAASSATAQTTAKYAGEFLSIGAGARSLGMGGAHVALANDVTAVYWNPAG' A
#
# COMPACT_ATOMS: atom_id res chain seq x y z
N MET A 1 -5.71 28.29 34.72
CA MET A 1 -6.08 27.02 34.04
C MET A 1 -5.44 26.89 32.65
N ASP A 2 -4.96 27.99 32.07
CA ASP A 2 -4.42 28.03 30.71
C ASP A 2 -3.06 27.34 30.54
N THR A 3 -2.20 27.38 31.56
CA THR A 3 -0.91 26.66 31.59
C THR A 3 -1.11 25.15 31.57
N LEU A 4 -2.06 24.62 32.34
CA LEU A 4 -2.38 23.19 32.36
C LEU A 4 -2.91 22.73 30.98
N LYS A 5 -3.79 23.52 30.37
CA LYS A 5 -4.33 23.23 29.03
C LYS A 5 -3.23 23.22 27.96
N ARG A 6 -2.27 24.15 28.03
CA ARG A 6 -1.11 24.19 27.13
C ARG A 6 -0.22 22.95 27.28
N ILE A 7 0.06 22.53 28.51
CA ILE A 7 0.86 21.33 28.80
C ILE A 7 0.19 20.08 28.20
N LEU A 8 -1.11 19.92 28.40
CA LEU A 8 -1.87 18.79 27.85
C LEU A 8 -1.86 18.77 26.31
N ILE A 9 -2.00 19.94 25.68
CA ILE A 9 -1.94 20.06 24.21
C ILE A 9 -0.55 19.70 23.69
N SER A 10 0.53 20.20 24.32
CA SER A 10 1.89 19.87 23.91
C SER A 10 2.21 18.38 24.09
N ALA A 11 1.72 17.75 25.17
CA ALA A 11 1.90 16.32 25.41
C ALA A 11 1.18 15.47 24.34
N PHE A 12 -0.05 15.86 23.97
CA PHE A 12 -0.81 15.20 22.92
C PHE A 12 -0.13 15.34 21.54
N LEU A 13 0.35 16.52 21.20
CA LEU A 13 1.08 16.75 19.94
C LEU A 13 2.37 15.96 19.85
N LEU A 14 3.11 15.84 20.97
CA LEU A 14 4.33 15.04 21.01
C LEU A 14 4.03 13.54 20.86
N ALA A 15 2.95 13.03 21.46
CA ALA A 15 2.53 11.64 21.28
C ALA A 15 2.12 11.33 19.82
N ALA A 16 1.43 12.26 19.16
CA ALA A 16 1.02 12.10 17.76
C ALA A 16 2.20 12.08 16.77
N SER A 17 3.35 12.67 17.12
CA SER A 17 4.53 12.72 16.25
C SER A 17 5.18 11.35 15.97
N SER A 18 4.83 10.32 16.75
CA SER A 18 5.39 8.97 16.62
C SER A 18 4.64 8.07 15.62
N ALA A 19 3.59 8.58 14.96
CA ALA A 19 2.79 7.79 14.04
C ALA A 19 3.56 7.47 12.74
N THR A 20 3.96 6.21 12.57
CA THR A 20 4.52 5.73 11.31
C THR A 20 3.40 5.18 10.43
N ALA A 21 2.99 5.95 9.41
CA ALA A 21 1.97 5.53 8.44
C ALA A 21 2.56 4.94 7.15
N GLN A 22 3.87 5.11 6.93
CA GLN A 22 4.51 4.70 5.68
C GLN A 22 5.20 3.34 5.83
N THR A 23 4.77 2.38 5.03
CA THR A 23 5.47 1.11 4.83
C THR A 23 6.59 1.34 3.81
N THR A 24 7.84 1.13 4.21
CA THR A 24 8.98 1.21 3.28
C THR A 24 9.15 -0.15 2.60
N ALA A 25 9.13 -0.19 1.26
CA ALA A 25 9.43 -1.40 0.51
C ALA A 25 10.88 -1.82 0.80
N LYS A 26 11.06 -3.06 1.24
CA LYS A 26 12.39 -3.61 1.56
C LYS A 26 13.15 -3.96 0.29
N TYR A 27 12.43 -4.30 -0.77
CA TYR A 27 13.01 -4.71 -2.05
C TYR A 27 12.54 -3.82 -3.19
N ALA A 28 13.45 -3.55 -4.14
CA ALA A 28 13.09 -2.91 -5.39
C ALA A 28 12.08 -3.80 -6.13
N GLY A 29 10.89 -3.25 -6.42
CA GLY A 29 9.83 -3.96 -7.11
C GLY A 29 8.81 -4.69 -6.22
N GLU A 30 8.84 -4.52 -4.90
CA GLU A 30 7.84 -5.12 -4.00
C GLU A 30 6.40 -4.66 -4.33
N PHE A 31 6.25 -3.47 -4.91
CA PHE A 31 4.97 -2.99 -5.43
C PHE A 31 4.41 -3.84 -6.59
N LEU A 32 5.24 -4.61 -7.31
CA LEU A 32 4.77 -5.57 -8.31
C LEU A 32 4.14 -6.82 -7.68
N SER A 33 4.22 -7.02 -6.36
CA SER A 33 3.48 -8.09 -5.70
C SER A 33 2.00 -7.75 -5.49
N ILE A 34 1.64 -6.46 -5.56
CA ILE A 34 0.26 -5.97 -5.38
C ILE A 34 -0.64 -6.45 -6.53
N GLY A 35 -0.07 -6.69 -7.71
CA GLY A 35 -0.84 -7.04 -8.90
C GLY A 35 -1.24 -5.80 -9.72
N ALA A 36 -1.62 -6.05 -10.98
CA ALA A 36 -2.17 -5.03 -11.87
C ALA A 36 -3.46 -5.53 -12.55
N GLY A 37 -4.44 -4.63 -12.70
CA GLY A 37 -5.69 -4.90 -13.41
C GLY A 37 -6.85 -5.31 -12.50
N ALA A 38 -8.00 -4.63 -12.65
CA ALA A 38 -9.19 -4.87 -11.84
C ALA A 38 -9.74 -6.30 -11.99
N ARG A 39 -9.70 -6.86 -13.21
CA ARG A 39 -10.14 -8.24 -13.49
C ARG A 39 -9.26 -9.26 -12.77
N SER A 40 -7.95 -9.15 -12.91
CA SER A 40 -6.98 -10.06 -12.32
C SER A 40 -7.02 -10.02 -10.79
N LEU A 41 -7.18 -8.82 -10.22
CA LEU A 41 -7.39 -8.62 -8.78
C LEU A 41 -8.74 -9.20 -8.32
N GLY A 42 -9.82 -9.01 -9.09
CA GLY A 42 -11.13 -9.61 -8.79
C GLY A 42 -11.14 -11.13 -8.83
N MET A 43 -10.21 -11.75 -9.57
CA MET A 43 -9.98 -13.20 -9.59
C MET A 43 -9.06 -13.70 -8.46
N GLY A 44 -8.67 -12.83 -7.51
CA GLY A 44 -7.74 -13.19 -6.43
C GLY A 44 -6.33 -13.48 -6.91
N GLY A 45 -5.90 -12.87 -8.03
CA GLY A 45 -4.57 -13.11 -8.63
C GLY A 45 -4.49 -14.33 -9.55
N ALA A 46 -5.57 -15.08 -9.73
CA ALA A 46 -5.62 -16.26 -10.61
C ALA A 46 -5.79 -15.90 -12.11
N HIS A 47 -4.96 -15.00 -12.63
CA HIS A 47 -5.07 -14.52 -14.02
C HIS A 47 -4.05 -15.13 -14.99
N VAL A 48 -3.10 -15.93 -14.49
CA VAL A 48 -1.96 -16.46 -15.29
C VAL A 48 -2.38 -17.24 -16.54
N ALA A 49 -3.51 -17.96 -16.50
CA ALA A 49 -4.01 -18.72 -17.65
C ALA A 49 -4.77 -17.88 -18.70
N LEU A 50 -4.90 -16.57 -18.48
CA LEU A 50 -5.62 -15.65 -19.36
C LEU A 50 -4.62 -14.64 -19.94
N ALA A 51 -4.52 -14.59 -21.27
CA ALA A 51 -3.67 -13.63 -21.98
C ALA A 51 -4.43 -12.75 -22.97
N ASN A 52 -5.72 -12.54 -22.72
CA ASN A 52 -6.65 -11.92 -23.66
C ASN A 52 -6.85 -10.41 -23.44
N ASP A 53 -6.04 -9.76 -22.61
CA ASP A 53 -6.15 -8.33 -22.33
C ASP A 53 -4.79 -7.67 -22.07
N VAL A 54 -4.79 -6.33 -22.00
CA VAL A 54 -3.56 -5.51 -21.87
C VAL A 54 -2.77 -5.81 -20.59
N THR A 55 -3.42 -6.37 -19.56
CA THR A 55 -2.74 -6.72 -18.31
C THR A 55 -2.02 -8.06 -18.40
N ALA A 56 -2.19 -8.82 -19.49
CA ALA A 56 -1.51 -10.10 -19.72
C ALA A 56 0.01 -10.00 -19.64
N VAL A 57 0.63 -8.91 -20.13
CA VAL A 57 2.09 -8.73 -20.05
C VAL A 57 2.61 -8.79 -18.60
N TYR A 58 1.77 -8.39 -17.64
CA TYR A 58 2.10 -8.43 -16.21
C TYR A 58 1.98 -9.84 -15.62
N TRP A 59 1.01 -10.64 -16.07
CA TRP A 59 0.64 -11.93 -15.47
C TRP A 59 1.18 -13.15 -16.24
N ASN A 60 1.18 -13.08 -17.57
CA ASN A 60 1.69 -14.09 -18.50
C ASN A 60 2.18 -13.42 -19.81
N PRO A 61 3.44 -12.96 -19.87
CA PRO A 61 4.00 -12.37 -21.09
C PRO A 61 4.24 -13.37 -22.23
N ALA A 62 4.14 -14.68 -21.98
CA ALA A 62 4.31 -15.70 -23.02
C ALA A 62 3.03 -15.92 -23.86
N GLY A 63 1.86 -15.56 -23.32
CA GLY A 63 0.55 -15.94 -23.87
C GLY A 63 0.00 -17.20 -23.23
#